data_AF-A0A960LNG7-F1
#
_entry.id   AF-A0A960LNG7-F1
#
_cell.length_a   1.000
_cell.length_b   1.000
_cell.length_c   1.000
_cell.angle_alpha   90.00
_cell.angle_beta   90.00
_cell.angle_gamma   90.00
#
_symmetry.space_group_name_H-M   'P 1'
#
loop_
_entity.id
_entity.type
_entity.pdbx_description
1 polymer ?
#
loop_
_entity_poly.entity_id
_entity_poly.type
_entity_poly.pdbx_seq_one_letter_code
_entity_poly.pdbx_strand_id
1 'polypeptide(L)'
;MAVLFAILTVLSLAAWLGLRHSFFAVPFIVFLSIWVEDFFPLSHFPMYSDPNESENYFYVGTTDEKGETKPLPIRALSSITAPKVKKMYKSWARDYADSLGKSDRELTKEERAKVGRDLLEFLRKQSADRSQDLPENLTLVEVWIVYDNDAGFSETPEVVATLKLPATAP
;
A
#
# COMPACT_ATOMS: atom_id res chain seq x y z
N MET A 1 -35.16 19.18 -30.59
CA MET A 1 -34.26 18.43 -29.70
C MET A 1 -35.01 17.31 -28.99
N ALA A 2 -35.95 17.56 -28.08
CA ALA A 2 -36.66 16.52 -27.31
C ALA A 2 -37.24 15.34 -28.13
N VAL A 3 -37.78 15.58 -29.33
CA VAL A 3 -38.36 14.54 -30.19
C VAL A 3 -37.32 13.59 -30.78
N LEU A 4 -36.17 14.11 -31.20
CA LEU A 4 -35.06 13.29 -31.73
C LEU A 4 -34.51 12.36 -30.63
N PHE A 5 -34.51 12.85 -29.39
CA PHE A 5 -34.04 12.13 -28.22
C PHE A 5 -35.03 11.04 -27.77
N ALA A 6 -36.34 11.30 -27.81
CA ALA A 6 -37.35 10.27 -27.53
C ALA A 6 -37.33 9.12 -28.54
N ILE A 7 -37.02 9.41 -29.81
CA ILE A 7 -36.88 8.38 -30.84
C ILE A 7 -35.64 7.51 -30.60
N LEU A 8 -34.52 8.10 -30.15
CA LEU A 8 -33.30 7.36 -29.82
C LEU A 8 -33.46 6.44 -28.61
N THR A 9 -34.22 6.84 -27.59
CA THR A 9 -34.47 6.01 -26.39
C THR A 9 -35.43 4.86 -26.66
N VAL A 10 -36.43 5.06 -27.52
CA VAL A 10 -37.34 3.97 -27.94
C VAL A 10 -36.60 2.98 -28.86
N LEU A 11 -35.75 3.47 -29.76
CA LEU A 11 -34.92 2.62 -30.62
C LEU A 11 -33.87 1.83 -29.81
N SER A 12 -33.28 2.42 -28.75
CA SER A 12 -32.33 1.71 -27.89
C SER A 12 -33.00 0.65 -27.02
N LEU A 13 -34.23 0.91 -26.53
CA LEU A 13 -35.01 -0.06 -25.77
C LEU A 13 -35.50 -1.23 -26.65
N ALA A 14 -35.91 -0.94 -27.88
CA ALA A 14 -36.26 -1.96 -28.87
C ALA A 14 -35.03 -2.79 -29.30
N ALA A 15 -33.87 -2.15 -29.45
CA ALA A 15 -32.59 -2.83 -29.69
C ALA A 15 -32.15 -3.66 -28.49
N TRP A 16 -32.41 -3.22 -27.25
CA TRP A 16 -32.11 -3.97 -26.02
C TRP A 16 -32.96 -5.24 -25.88
N LEU A 17 -34.24 -5.19 -26.31
CA LEU A 17 -35.13 -6.36 -26.35
C LEU A 17 -34.78 -7.32 -27.50
N GLY A 18 -34.23 -6.83 -28.61
CA GLY A 18 -33.92 -7.63 -29.81
C GLY A 18 -32.48 -8.15 -29.90
N LEU A 19 -31.51 -7.44 -29.34
CA LEU A 19 -30.08 -7.78 -29.43
C LEU A 19 -29.55 -8.16 -28.04
N ARG A 20 -29.18 -9.43 -27.92
CA ARG A 20 -28.58 -10.12 -26.77
C ARG A 20 -27.23 -9.56 -26.27
N HIS A 21 -26.89 -8.31 -26.59
CA HIS A 21 -25.59 -7.71 -26.28
C HIS A 21 -25.73 -6.51 -25.33
N SER A 22 -25.09 -6.63 -24.16
CA SER A 22 -25.07 -5.67 -23.05
C SER A 22 -24.49 -4.28 -23.37
N PHE A 23 -24.01 -4.06 -24.59
CA PHE A 23 -23.33 -2.82 -24.98
C PHE A 23 -24.27 -1.61 -24.99
N PHE A 24 -25.56 -1.82 -25.31
CA PHE A 24 -26.57 -0.75 -25.31
C PHE A 24 -27.24 -0.52 -23.95
N ALA A 25 -27.01 -1.39 -22.96
CA ALA A 25 -27.56 -1.22 -21.62
C ALA A 25 -26.81 -0.13 -20.83
N VAL A 26 -25.50 0.01 -21.03
CA VAL A 26 -24.66 0.98 -20.30
C VAL A 26 -25.06 2.43 -20.57
N PRO A 27 -25.23 2.88 -21.83
CA PRO A 27 -25.66 4.26 -22.10
C PRO A 27 -27.07 4.55 -21.58
N PHE A 28 -27.97 3.56 -21.61
CA PHE A 28 -29.33 3.70 -21.10
C PHE A 28 -29.34 3.86 -19.57
N ILE A 29 -28.57 3.07 -18.84
CA ILE A 29 -28.41 3.19 -17.38
C ILE A 29 -27.85 4.57 -17.02
N VAL A 30 -26.78 5.00 -17.69
CA VAL A 30 -26.18 6.34 -17.46
C VAL A 30 -27.20 7.46 -17.71
N PHE A 31 -28.00 7.35 -18.78
CA PHE A 31 -29.03 8.34 -19.08
C PHE A 31 -30.14 8.35 -18.01
N LEU A 32 -30.58 7.18 -17.55
CA LEU A 32 -31.55 7.06 -16.48
C LEU A 32 -31.02 7.68 -15.17
N SER A 33 -29.73 7.50 -14.86
CA SER A 33 -29.08 8.09 -13.69
C SER A 33 -28.96 9.62 -13.76
N ILE A 34 -28.76 10.18 -14.95
CA ILE A 34 -28.74 11.64 -15.16
C ILE A 34 -30.15 12.21 -15.06
N TRP A 35 -31.16 11.53 -15.63
CA TRP A 35 -32.54 12.02 -15.71
C TRP A 35 -33.28 12.00 -14.37
N VAL A 36 -32.96 11.06 -13.49
CA VAL A 36 -33.53 10.98 -12.14
C VAL A 36 -32.97 12.10 -11.23
N GLU A 37 -32.02 12.91 -11.72
CA GLU A 37 -31.34 14.00 -10.99
C GLU A 37 -30.75 13.60 -9.63
N ASP A 38 -30.68 12.30 -9.31
CA ASP A 38 -30.12 11.80 -8.07
C ASP A 38 -29.50 10.40 -8.18
N PHE A 39 -28.19 10.38 -7.87
CA PHE A 39 -27.32 9.28 -7.45
C PHE A 39 -26.96 8.16 -8.44
N PHE A 40 -25.90 8.39 -9.22
CA PHE A 40 -24.90 7.35 -9.44
C PHE A 40 -23.73 7.51 -8.47
N PRO A 41 -23.60 6.65 -7.44
CA PRO A 41 -24.64 5.77 -6.88
C PRO A 41 -24.78 5.98 -5.36
N LEU A 42 -25.91 5.60 -4.73
CA LEU A 42 -25.94 5.21 -3.30
C LEU A 42 -25.14 6.11 -2.33
N SER A 43 -25.59 7.36 -2.23
CA SER A 43 -25.34 8.49 -1.30
C SER A 43 -24.79 8.23 0.14
N HIS A 44 -24.68 6.99 0.62
CA HIS A 44 -24.10 6.63 1.92
C HIS A 44 -23.08 5.49 1.79
N PHE A 45 -22.25 5.48 0.75
CA PHE A 45 -20.96 4.81 0.89
C PHE A 45 -20.05 5.75 1.64
N PRO A 46 -19.75 5.49 2.91
CA PRO A 46 -18.52 6.01 3.42
C PRO A 46 -17.37 5.28 2.72
N MET A 47 -17.02 5.69 1.50
CA MET A 47 -15.76 5.24 0.89
C MET A 47 -14.55 5.70 1.73
N TYR A 48 -14.76 6.64 2.65
CA TYR A 48 -13.78 7.17 3.59
C TYR A 48 -14.40 7.39 5.00
N SER A 49 -15.19 6.45 5.56
CA SER A 49 -15.84 6.65 6.90
C SER A 49 -14.86 6.82 8.04
N ASP A 50 -13.71 6.18 7.93
CA ASP A 50 -12.66 6.24 8.94
C ASP A 50 -11.39 6.70 8.22
N PRO A 51 -11.19 8.02 8.01
CA PRO A 51 -9.85 8.51 7.85
C PRO A 51 -9.08 8.06 9.10
N ASN A 52 -8.22 7.06 8.94
CA ASN A 52 -7.42 6.59 10.05
C ASN A 52 -6.53 7.75 10.50
N GLU A 53 -6.71 8.19 11.74
CA GLU A 53 -5.94 9.28 12.36
C GLU A 53 -4.44 8.96 12.39
N SER A 54 -4.09 7.69 12.20
CA SER A 54 -2.71 7.21 12.10
C SER A 54 -2.47 6.41 10.82
N GLU A 55 -1.35 6.64 10.16
CA GLU A 55 -0.87 5.80 9.06
C GLU A 55 0.63 5.59 9.19
N ASN A 56 1.11 4.43 8.76
CA ASN A 56 2.53 4.12 8.82
C ASN A 56 3.16 3.95 7.44
N TYR A 57 4.43 4.31 7.29
CA TYR A 57 5.22 3.93 6.13
C TYR A 57 6.55 3.33 6.54
N PHE A 58 7.11 2.52 5.65
CA PHE A 58 8.41 1.88 5.86
C PHE A 58 9.42 2.47 4.90
N TYR A 59 10.61 2.74 5.39
CA TYR A 59 11.77 3.02 4.55
C TYR A 59 12.98 2.21 4.99
N VAL A 60 13.90 2.01 4.04
CA VAL A 60 15.17 1.35 4.29
C VAL A 60 16.26 2.41 4.29
N GLY A 61 17.13 2.37 5.29
CA GLY A 61 18.21 3.32 5.45
C GLY A 61 19.49 2.66 5.95
N THR A 62 20.48 3.50 6.22
CA THR A 62 21.70 3.14 6.94
C THR A 62 21.72 3.90 8.26
N THR A 63 21.92 3.21 9.37
CA THR A 63 22.14 3.87 10.66
C THR A 63 23.64 4.10 10.85
N ASP A 64 24.02 5.33 11.11
CA ASP A 64 25.40 5.70 11.41
C ASP A 64 25.77 5.34 12.87
N GLU A 65 27.03 5.58 13.24
CA GLU A 65 27.51 5.34 14.62
C GLU A 65 26.85 6.26 15.66
N LYS A 66 26.22 7.35 15.23
CA LYS A 66 25.51 8.31 16.08
C LYS A 66 24.03 7.94 16.27
N GLY A 67 23.54 6.91 15.59
CA GLY A 67 22.15 6.46 15.63
C GLY A 67 21.23 7.19 14.65
N GLU A 68 21.76 8.07 13.78
CA GLU A 68 20.99 8.73 12.75
C GLU A 68 20.79 7.79 11.57
N THR A 69 19.53 7.63 11.12
CA THR A 69 19.21 6.78 9.97
C THR A 69 19.05 7.62 8.72
N LYS A 70 19.94 7.43 7.74
CA LYS A 70 19.87 8.08 6.43
C LYS A 70 19.08 7.21 5.45
N PRO A 71 18.03 7.73 4.79
CA PRO A 71 17.23 6.94 3.86
C PRO A 71 18.03 6.55 2.61
N LEU A 72 17.79 5.34 2.12
CA LEU A 72 18.37 4.83 0.88
C LEU A 72 17.35 4.83 -0.27
N PRO A 73 17.79 5.05 -1.52
CA PRO A 73 16.93 4.95 -2.69
C PRO A 73 16.66 3.48 -3.06
N ILE A 74 15.97 2.74 -2.18
CA ILE A 74 15.81 1.28 -2.27
C ILE A 74 15.19 0.82 -3.59
N ARG A 75 14.31 1.62 -4.19
CA ARG A 75 13.73 1.34 -5.52
C ARG A 75 14.80 1.28 -6.61
N ALA A 76 15.79 2.17 -6.59
CA ALA A 76 16.85 2.17 -7.60
C ALA A 76 17.77 0.95 -7.41
N LEU A 77 18.05 0.60 -6.15
CA LEU A 77 19.00 -0.47 -5.79
C LEU A 77 18.40 -1.87 -5.96
N SER A 78 17.20 -2.11 -5.44
CA SER A 78 16.56 -3.45 -5.40
C SER A 78 15.34 -3.60 -6.30
N SER A 79 14.87 -2.55 -7.00
CA SER A 79 13.59 -2.50 -7.73
C SER A 79 12.32 -2.68 -6.88
N ILE A 80 12.47 -2.78 -5.56
CA ILE A 80 11.35 -2.87 -4.62
C ILE A 80 11.00 -1.46 -4.13
N THR A 81 9.73 -1.08 -4.26
CA THR A 81 9.23 0.24 -3.81
C THR A 81 8.94 0.22 -2.31
N ALA A 82 9.00 1.39 -1.65
CA ALA A 82 8.69 1.51 -0.22
C ALA A 82 7.30 0.94 0.17
N PRO A 83 6.21 1.17 -0.60
CA PRO A 83 4.93 0.51 -0.32
C PRO A 83 4.99 -1.01 -0.43
N LYS A 84 5.80 -1.55 -1.36
CA LYS A 84 6.02 -2.99 -1.50
C LYS A 84 6.83 -3.53 -0.31
N VAL A 85 7.81 -2.79 0.21
CA VAL A 85 8.52 -3.13 1.46
C VAL A 85 7.53 -3.23 2.63
N LYS A 86 6.67 -2.23 2.85
CA LYS A 86 5.60 -2.28 3.86
C LYS A 86 4.71 -3.51 3.69
N LYS A 87 4.26 -3.79 2.45
CA LYS A 87 3.39 -4.94 2.15
C LYS A 87 4.10 -6.28 2.44
N MET A 88 5.36 -6.41 2.04
CA MET A 88 6.17 -7.61 2.29
C MET A 88 6.37 -7.83 3.79
N TYR A 89 6.76 -6.79 4.53
CA TYR A 89 6.91 -6.88 5.98
C TYR A 89 5.62 -7.32 6.68
N LYS A 90 4.48 -6.68 6.37
CA LYS A 90 3.19 -7.06 6.97
C LYS A 90 2.78 -8.50 6.63
N SER A 91 3.02 -8.95 5.39
CA SER A 91 2.75 -10.34 5.00
C SER A 91 3.62 -11.30 5.78
N TRP A 92 4.93 -11.08 5.84
CA TRP A 92 5.87 -11.99 6.49
C TRP A 92 5.72 -12.00 8.01
N ALA A 93 5.36 -10.86 8.61
CA ALA A 93 5.05 -10.79 10.03
C ALA A 93 3.79 -11.61 10.35
N ARG A 94 2.76 -11.52 9.50
CA ARG A 94 1.57 -12.35 9.64
C ARG A 94 1.88 -13.83 9.48
N ASP A 95 2.59 -14.22 8.43
CA ASP A 95 2.96 -15.62 8.17
C ASP A 95 3.79 -16.19 9.33
N TYR A 96 4.70 -15.37 9.90
CA TYR A 96 5.48 -15.73 11.07
C TYR A 96 4.63 -15.86 12.34
N ALA A 97 3.69 -14.94 12.58
CA ALA A 97 2.77 -15.03 13.71
C ALA A 97 1.86 -16.27 13.62
N ASP A 98 1.32 -16.54 12.43
CA ASP A 98 0.51 -17.73 12.15
C ASP A 98 1.31 -19.02 12.43
N SER A 99 2.61 -19.05 12.09
CA SER A 99 3.50 -20.19 12.41
C SER A 99 3.71 -20.43 13.90
N LEU A 100 3.46 -19.41 14.74
CA LEU A 100 3.53 -19.48 16.20
C LEU A 100 2.16 -19.65 16.85
N GLY A 101 1.07 -19.69 16.06
CA GLY A 101 -0.30 -19.71 16.55
C GLY A 101 -0.71 -18.41 17.26
N LYS A 102 -0.11 -17.29 16.90
CA LYS A 102 -0.34 -15.95 17.49
C LYS A 102 -0.91 -14.98 16.47
N SER A 103 -1.46 -13.87 16.94
CA SER A 103 -1.77 -12.70 16.10
C SER A 103 -0.51 -11.88 15.80
N ASP A 104 -0.48 -11.15 14.67
CA ASP A 104 0.62 -10.25 14.31
C ASP A 104 0.85 -9.15 15.37
N ARG A 105 -0.23 -8.74 16.04
CA ARG A 105 -0.22 -7.78 17.15
C ARG A 105 0.49 -8.32 18.40
N GLU A 106 0.55 -9.64 18.56
CA GLU A 106 1.14 -10.31 19.73
C GLU A 106 2.64 -10.61 19.56
N LEU A 107 3.21 -10.29 18.39
CA LEU A 107 4.64 -10.47 18.16
C LEU A 107 5.46 -9.53 19.06
N THR A 108 6.47 -10.09 19.75
CA THR A 108 7.43 -9.31 20.54
C THR A 108 8.31 -8.44 19.64
N LYS A 109 9.05 -7.49 20.23
CA LYS A 109 9.98 -6.64 19.48
C LYS A 109 11.07 -7.46 18.79
N GLU A 110 11.54 -8.52 19.44
CA GLU A 110 12.58 -9.42 18.93
C GLU A 110 12.06 -10.26 17.75
N GLU A 111 10.82 -10.74 17.85
CA GLU A 111 10.12 -11.47 16.78
C GLU A 111 9.90 -10.58 15.55
N ARG A 112 9.44 -9.34 15.76
CA ARG A 112 9.32 -8.32 14.69
C ARG A 112 10.67 -7.99 14.06
N ALA A 113 11.70 -7.81 14.88
CA ALA A 113 13.05 -7.54 14.41
C ALA A 113 13.62 -8.70 13.58
N LYS A 114 13.26 -9.95 13.91
CA LYS A 114 13.63 -11.12 13.10
C LYS A 114 13.02 -11.04 11.71
N VAL A 115 11.71 -10.81 11.60
CA VAL A 115 11.03 -10.64 10.30
C VAL A 115 11.62 -9.47 9.51
N GLY A 116 11.94 -8.36 10.20
CA GLY A 116 12.59 -7.21 9.59
C GLY A 116 13.99 -7.54 9.04
N ARG A 117 14.80 -8.32 9.77
CA ARG A 117 16.11 -8.80 9.29
C ARG A 117 15.97 -9.71 8.07
N ASP A 118 15.02 -10.65 8.10
CA ASP A 118 14.75 -11.55 6.98
C ASP A 118 14.40 -10.74 5.72
N LEU A 119 13.63 -9.65 5.86
CA LEU A 119 13.31 -8.72 4.78
C LEU A 119 14.53 -7.94 4.27
N LEU A 120 15.39 -7.45 5.16
CA LEU A 120 16.62 -6.74 4.77
C LEU A 120 17.59 -7.67 4.03
N GLU A 121 17.70 -8.94 4.43
CA GLU A 121 18.49 -9.94 3.72
C GLU A 121 17.94 -10.21 2.33
N PHE A 122 16.62 -10.33 2.20
CA PHE A 122 15.97 -10.47 0.89
C PHE A 122 16.27 -9.28 -0.02
N LEU A 123 16.15 -8.05 0.49
CA LEU A 123 16.45 -6.85 -0.28
C LEU A 123 17.92 -6.79 -0.72
N ARG A 124 18.84 -7.26 0.13
CA ARG A 124 20.27 -7.38 -0.22
C ARG A 124 20.49 -8.38 -1.34
N LYS A 125 19.87 -9.57 -1.28
CA LYS A 125 19.93 -10.57 -2.36
C LYS A 125 19.38 -10.00 -3.67
N GLN A 126 18.21 -9.35 -3.62
CA GLN A 126 17.59 -8.74 -4.79
C GLN A 126 18.45 -7.61 -5.41
N SER A 127 19.20 -6.88 -4.59
CA SER A 127 20.16 -5.86 -5.05
C SER A 127 21.40 -6.50 -5.70
N ALA A 128 21.94 -7.55 -5.08
CA ALA A 128 23.09 -8.30 -5.60
C ALA A 128 22.80 -8.94 -6.96
N ASP A 129 21.59 -9.50 -7.15
CA ASP A 129 21.12 -10.03 -8.44
C ASP A 129 21.09 -8.97 -9.55
N ARG A 130 21.07 -7.68 -9.18
CA ARG A 130 21.10 -6.53 -10.08
C ARG A 130 22.48 -5.88 -10.18
N SER A 131 23.51 -6.52 -9.62
CA SER A 131 24.87 -5.96 -9.51
C SER A 131 24.89 -4.58 -8.84
N GLN A 132 24.00 -4.37 -7.87
CA GLN A 132 23.97 -3.18 -7.02
C GLN A 132 24.33 -3.58 -5.60
N ASP A 133 25.32 -2.92 -5.01
CA ASP A 133 25.71 -3.18 -3.63
C ASP A 133 24.90 -2.32 -2.67
N LEU A 134 24.33 -2.98 -1.66
CA LEU A 134 23.75 -2.30 -0.51
C LEU A 134 24.83 -2.08 0.57
N PRO A 135 24.79 -0.95 1.30
CA PRO A 135 25.69 -0.70 2.42
C PRO A 135 25.74 -1.85 3.43
N GLU A 136 26.83 -1.97 4.18
CA GLU A 136 27.03 -3.05 5.17
C GLU A 136 25.97 -3.04 6.27
N ASN A 137 25.59 -1.84 6.70
CA ASN A 137 24.57 -1.60 7.72
C ASN A 137 23.27 -1.18 7.05
N LEU A 138 22.25 -2.02 7.15
CA LEU A 138 20.89 -1.72 6.69
C LEU A 138 19.95 -1.67 7.88
N THR A 139 19.04 -0.71 7.84
CA THR A 139 18.04 -0.51 8.88
C THR A 139 16.66 -0.38 8.24
N LEU A 140 15.69 -1.11 8.79
CA LEU A 140 14.28 -0.98 8.47
C LEU A 140 13.65 -0.05 9.51
N VAL A 141 13.06 1.05 9.04
CA VAL A 141 12.40 2.04 9.89
C VAL A 141 10.93 2.09 9.54
N GLU A 142 10.09 2.00 10.57
CA GLU A 142 8.67 2.25 10.51
C GLU A 142 8.42 3.66 11.01
N VAL A 143 7.73 4.48 10.24
CA VAL A 143 7.36 5.83 10.63
C VAL A 143 5.86 5.89 10.78
N TRP A 144 5.41 6.22 11.97
CA TRP A 144 4.01 6.50 12.26
C TRP A 144 3.74 7.98 12.05
N ILE A 145 2.81 8.28 11.15
CA ILE A 145 2.24 9.60 10.95
C ILE A 145 0.94 9.62 11.75
N VAL A 146 0.84 10.52 12.73
CA VAL A 146 -0.38 10.73 13.51
C VAL A 146 -0.86 12.15 13.26
N TYR A 147 -2.14 12.29 12.91
CA TYR A 147 -2.82 13.57 12.78
C TYR A 147 -3.52 13.92 14.09
N ASP A 148 -3.08 14.99 14.72
CA ASP A 148 -3.72 15.58 15.90
C ASP A 148 -4.47 16.85 15.45
N ASN A 149 -5.75 16.93 15.79
CA ASN A 149 -6.65 18.02 15.39
C ASN A 149 -6.14 19.41 15.86
N ASP A 150 -5.35 19.45 16.95
CA ASP A 150 -4.85 20.71 17.52
C ASP A 150 -3.38 21.01 17.14
N ALA A 151 -2.56 19.97 16.90
CA ALA A 151 -1.11 20.10 16.71
C ALA A 151 -0.62 19.81 15.27
N GLY A 152 -1.50 19.33 14.38
CA GLY A 152 -1.15 18.98 13.01
C GLY A 152 -0.56 17.57 12.88
N PHE A 153 0.39 17.37 11.97
CA PHE A 153 1.01 16.06 11.72
C PHE A 153 2.26 15.85 12.57
N SER A 154 2.36 14.69 13.22
CA SER A 154 3.57 14.25 13.91
C SER A 154 4.10 12.96 13.28
N GLU A 155 5.43 12.87 13.10
CA GLU A 155 6.11 11.67 12.60
C GLU A 155 6.97 11.05 13.71
N THR A 156 6.68 9.80 14.05
CA THR A 156 7.46 9.03 15.04
C THR A 156 8.18 7.87 14.35
N PRO A 157 9.52 7.99 14.11
CA PRO A 157 10.31 6.91 13.55
C PRO A 157 10.67 5.87 14.61
N GLU A 158 10.41 4.60 14.33
CA GLU A 158 10.83 3.43 15.11
C GLU A 158 11.72 2.52 14.27
N VAL A 159 12.88 2.17 14.81
CA VAL A 159 13.77 1.18 14.19
C VAL A 159 13.22 -0.23 14.45
N VAL A 160 12.75 -0.87 13.39
CA VAL A 160 12.18 -2.23 13.47
C VAL A 160 13.28 -3.29 13.49
N ALA A 161 14.29 -3.13 12.63
CA ALA A 161 15.37 -4.09 12.51
C ALA A 161 16.64 -3.44 11.94
N THR A 162 17.80 -3.94 12.38
CA THR A 162 19.09 -3.64 11.78
C THR A 162 19.76 -4.94 11.33
N LEU A 163 20.31 -4.92 10.11
CA LEU A 163 21.14 -5.97 9.54
C LEU A 163 22.55 -5.40 9.35
N LYS A 164 23.51 -5.93 10.10
CA LYS A 164 24.94 -5.65 9.94
C LYS A 164 25.61 -6.85 9.31
N LEU A 165 26.31 -6.67 8.20
CA LEU A 165 27.22 -7.71 7.70
C LEU A 165 28.38 -7.88 8.69
N PRO A 166 28.87 -9.11 8.92
CA PRO A 166 30.13 -9.29 9.62
C PRO A 166 31.20 -8.55 8.84
N ALA A 167 32.04 -7.79 9.54
CA ALA A 167 33.18 -7.12 8.92
C ALA A 167 33.98 -8.19 8.15
N THR A 168 34.11 -8.00 6.83
CA THR A 168 34.92 -8.90 6.00
C THR A 168 36.32 -8.87 6.60
N ALA A 169 36.76 -9.99 7.18
CA ALA A 169 38.11 -10.09 7.73
C ALA A 169 39.10 -9.83 6.58
N PRO A 170 40.13 -8.99 6.78
CA PRO A 170 41.09 -8.61 5.75
C PRO A 170 41.90 -9.81 5.22
#